data_AF-A0A4U9WLZ8-F1
#
_entry.id   AF-A0A4U9WLZ8-F1
#
_cell.length_a   1.000
_cell.length_b   1.000
_cell.length_c   1.000
_cell.angle_alpha   90.00
_cell.angle_beta   90.00
_cell.angle_gamma   90.00
#
_symmetry.space_group_name_H-M   'P 1'
#
loop_
_entity.id
_entity.type
_entity.pdbx_description
1 polymer ?
#
loop_
_entity_poly.entity_id
_entity_poly.type
_entity_poly.pdbx_seq_one_letter_code
_entity_poly.pdbx_strand_id
1 'polypeptide(L)'
;MLGSAPCQEQVWQGEDVDLGRIPVMHCWPEDAAPLVTWGLTVTRGPHKERQNLGIYRQQVLGKNKLIMRWLSHRGGALDYQEWCQEHPGERFPVAVALGADPCTILGRGDAGAG
;
A
#
# COMPACT_ATOMS: atom_id res chain seq x y z
N MET A 1 12.23 -18.42 -9.81
CA MET A 1 11.31 -17.28 -9.98
C MET A 1 10.07 -17.77 -10.68
N LEU A 2 8.89 -17.30 -10.26
CA LEU A 2 7.68 -17.48 -11.05
C LEU A 2 7.71 -16.44 -12.20
N GLY A 3 7.47 -16.88 -13.43
CA GLY A 3 7.44 -16.00 -14.61
C GLY A 3 6.12 -15.24 -14.80
N SER A 4 5.06 -15.71 -14.14
CA SER A 4 3.72 -15.11 -14.10
C SER A 4 3.02 -15.46 -12.77
N ALA A 5 2.03 -14.66 -12.38
CA ALA A 5 1.22 -14.91 -11.19
C ALA A 5 -0.28 -14.63 -11.46
N PRO A 6 -1.21 -15.34 -10.81
CA PRO A 6 -2.65 -15.13 -11.00
C PRO A 6 -3.11 -13.69 -10.73
N CYS A 7 -2.44 -12.97 -9.83
CA CYS A 7 -2.72 -11.55 -9.56
C CYS A 7 -2.43 -10.60 -10.74
N GLN A 8 -1.90 -11.11 -11.86
CA GLN A 8 -1.57 -10.37 -13.08
C GLN A 8 -2.48 -10.75 -14.26
N GLU A 9 -3.52 -11.57 -14.06
CA GLU A 9 -4.44 -11.99 -15.13
C GLU A 9 -5.26 -10.84 -15.71
N GLN A 10 -5.64 -9.86 -14.88
CA GLN A 10 -6.34 -8.66 -15.29
C GLN A 10 -5.60 -7.41 -14.81
N VAL A 11 -5.18 -6.57 -15.76
CA VAL A 11 -4.34 -5.40 -15.49
C VAL A 11 -5.00 -4.14 -16.02
N TRP A 12 -5.20 -3.16 -15.13
CA TRP A 12 -5.63 -1.80 -15.48
C TRP A 12 -4.50 -0.83 -15.17
N GLN A 13 -4.12 0.02 -16.13
CA GLN A 13 -2.99 0.95 -16.02
C GLN A 13 -3.36 2.34 -16.54
N GLY A 14 -2.68 3.36 -16.03
CA GLY A 14 -2.91 4.75 -16.46
C GLY A 14 -4.37 5.17 -16.30
N GLU A 15 -4.99 5.60 -17.39
CA GLU A 15 -6.37 6.09 -17.43
C GLU A 15 -7.43 5.01 -17.24
N ASP A 16 -7.08 3.73 -17.42
CA ASP A 16 -7.99 2.60 -17.22
C ASP A 16 -8.22 2.26 -15.74
N VAL A 17 -7.37 2.78 -14.84
CA VAL A 17 -7.49 2.56 -13.40
C VAL A 17 -8.73 3.27 -12.88
N ASP A 18 -9.64 2.51 -12.28
CA ASP A 18 -10.83 3.02 -11.61
C ASP A 18 -11.11 2.24 -10.32
N LEU A 19 -10.81 2.87 -9.18
CA LEU A 19 -11.06 2.33 -7.84
C LEU A 19 -12.55 2.12 -7.55
N GLY A 20 -13.47 2.78 -8.29
CA GLY A 20 -14.91 2.55 -8.17
C GLY A 20 -15.37 1.16 -8.63
N ARG A 21 -14.51 0.43 -9.37
CA ARG A 21 -14.75 -0.97 -9.76
C ARG A 21 -14.49 -1.95 -8.62
N ILE A 22 -13.75 -1.52 -7.59
CA ILE A 22 -13.48 -2.31 -6.40
C ILE A 22 -14.55 -1.95 -5.35
N PRO A 23 -15.23 -2.93 -4.74
CA PRO A 23 -16.26 -2.68 -3.73
C PRO A 23 -15.63 -2.27 -2.39
N VAL A 24 -14.93 -1.14 -2.35
CA VAL A 24 -14.35 -0.59 -1.11
C VAL A 24 -15.51 -0.19 -0.19
N MET A 25 -15.47 -0.62 1.06
CA MET A 25 -16.57 -0.45 1.99
C MET A 25 -16.58 0.95 2.63
N HIS A 26 -17.78 1.50 2.85
CA HIS A 26 -18.01 2.46 3.92
C HIS A 26 -18.25 1.67 5.21
N CYS A 27 -17.44 1.89 6.24
CA CYS A 27 -17.57 1.14 7.48
C CYS A 27 -18.68 1.72 8.37
N TRP A 28 -18.85 3.04 8.34
CA TRP A 28 -19.83 3.76 9.15
C TRP A 28 -20.59 4.81 8.35
N PRO A 29 -21.82 5.18 8.76
CA PRO A 29 -22.63 6.21 8.08
C PRO A 29 -21.94 7.58 8.01
N GLU A 30 -21.07 7.89 8.96
CA GLU A 30 -20.38 9.19 9.09
C GLU A 30 -18.98 9.19 8.46
N ASP A 31 -18.55 8.08 7.87
CA ASP A 31 -17.24 8.02 7.20
C ASP A 31 -17.23 8.94 5.98
N ALA A 32 -16.20 9.79 5.89
CA ALA A 32 -16.08 10.78 4.83
C ALA A 32 -15.96 10.17 3.41
N ALA A 33 -15.45 8.94 3.30
CA ALA A 33 -15.30 8.22 2.04
C ALA A 33 -15.04 6.70 2.30
N PRO A 34 -15.09 5.85 1.26
CA PRO A 34 -14.77 4.44 1.40
C PRO A 34 -13.32 4.21 1.87
N LEU A 35 -13.12 3.13 2.64
CA LEU A 35 -11.85 2.84 3.30
C LEU A 35 -11.33 1.44 2.95
N VAL A 36 -10.13 1.36 2.39
CA VAL A 36 -9.40 0.10 2.29
C VAL A 36 -8.77 -0.21 3.65
N THR A 37 -9.13 -1.35 4.22
CA THR A 37 -8.81 -1.71 5.62
C THR A 37 -7.79 -2.84 5.77
N TRP A 38 -7.63 -3.69 4.76
CA TRP A 38 -6.78 -4.90 4.80
C TRP A 38 -5.73 -4.95 3.68
N GLY A 39 -5.28 -3.79 3.19
CA GLY A 39 -4.21 -3.70 2.21
C GLY A 39 -2.83 -3.91 2.83
N LEU A 40 -2.09 -4.93 2.38
CA LEU A 40 -0.68 -5.10 2.70
C LEU A 40 0.13 -4.13 1.83
N THR A 41 0.51 -3.01 2.43
CA THR A 41 1.35 -1.99 1.81
C THR A 41 2.80 -2.44 1.83
N VAL A 42 3.39 -2.52 0.64
CA VAL A 42 4.78 -2.90 0.41
C VAL A 42 5.59 -1.66 0.12
N THR A 43 6.63 -1.44 0.91
CA THR A 43 7.59 -0.34 0.76
C THR A 43 9.01 -0.86 0.86
N ARG A 44 9.96 -0.09 0.30
CA ARG A 44 11.40 -0.33 0.46
C ARG A 44 12.10 1.02 0.59
N GLY A 45 12.78 1.22 1.72
CA GLY A 45 13.68 2.36 1.89
C GLY A 45 14.90 2.27 0.96
N PRO A 46 15.51 3.40 0.59
CA PRO A 46 16.56 3.45 -0.45
C PRO A 46 17.83 2.67 -0.07
N HIS A 47 18.09 2.47 1.23
CA HIS A 47 19.27 1.76 1.75
C HIS A 47 19.05 0.28 2.05
N LYS A 48 17.81 -0.21 1.96
CA LYS A 48 17.44 -1.51 2.54
C LYS A 48 17.20 -2.51 1.42
N GLU A 49 17.84 -3.67 1.50
CA GLU A 49 17.49 -4.81 0.64
C GLU A 49 16.12 -5.40 1.02
N ARG A 50 15.72 -5.24 2.29
CA ARG A 50 14.45 -5.70 2.85
C ARG A 50 13.26 -4.87 2.32
N GLN A 51 12.12 -5.53 2.12
CA GLN A 51 10.82 -4.89 1.97
C GLN A 51 10.07 -4.88 3.30
N ASN A 52 9.37 -3.78 3.58
CA ASN A 52 8.45 -3.67 4.70
C ASN A 52 7.02 -4.02 4.26
N LEU A 53 6.27 -4.70 5.13
CA LEU A 53 4.87 -5.05 4.93
C LEU A 53 4.02 -4.50 6.07
N GLY A 54 3.21 -3.49 5.80
CA GLY A 54 2.34 -2.86 6.79
C GLY A 54 0.89 -2.79 6.35
N ILE A 55 -0.04 -2.79 7.30
CA ILE A 55 -1.44 -2.41 7.00
C ILE A 55 -1.64 -0.99 7.48
N TYR A 56 -1.96 -0.14 6.52
CA TYR A 56 -2.29 1.26 6.73
C TYR A 56 -3.67 1.49 6.14
N ARG A 57 -4.53 2.23 6.85
CA ARG A 57 -5.86 2.56 6.36
C ARG A 57 -5.71 3.48 5.15
N GLN A 58 -6.44 3.21 4.07
CA GLN A 58 -6.35 4.00 2.85
C GLN A 58 -7.72 4.50 2.40
N GLN A 59 -7.94 5.80 2.51
CA GLN A 59 -9.21 6.44 2.18
C GLN A 59 -9.24 6.78 0.69
N VAL A 60 -10.33 6.41 0.00
CA VAL A 60 -10.54 6.73 -1.42
C VAL A 60 -10.81 8.22 -1.57
N LEU A 61 -10.03 8.89 -2.42
CA LEU A 61 -10.21 10.31 -2.75
C LEU A 61 -10.70 10.54 -4.18
N GLY A 62 -10.62 9.53 -5.05
CA GLY A 62 -11.08 9.61 -6.42
C GLY A 62 -10.72 8.36 -7.21
N LYS A 63 -10.91 8.44 -8.53
CA LYS A 63 -10.77 7.33 -9.48
C LYS A 63 -9.46 6.53 -9.32
N ASN A 64 -8.34 7.20 -9.05
CA ASN A 64 -7.02 6.57 -8.94
C ASN A 64 -6.18 7.12 -7.76
N LYS A 65 -6.84 7.63 -6.71
CA LYS A 65 -6.16 8.27 -5.57
C LYS A 65 -6.65 7.74 -4.23
N LEU A 66 -5.69 7.39 -3.39
CA LEU A 66 -5.87 6.96 -1.99
C LEU A 66 -5.03 7.85 -1.08
N ILE A 67 -5.51 8.10 0.14
CA ILE A 67 -4.66 8.62 1.22
C ILE A 67 -3.89 7.44 1.82
N MET A 68 -2.59 7.59 2.02
CA MET A 68 -1.79 6.65 2.80
C MET A 68 -1.72 7.08 4.26
N ARG A 69 -2.55 6.50 5.14
CA ARG A 69 -2.58 6.87 6.56
C ARG A 69 -1.68 5.97 7.41
N TRP A 70 -0.37 6.18 7.30
CA TRP A 70 0.63 5.63 8.22
C TRP A 70 0.86 6.56 9.43
N LEU A 71 1.26 6.00 10.57
CA LEU A 71 1.81 6.79 11.67
C LEU A 71 3.31 7.00 11.42
N SER A 72 3.85 8.14 11.81
CA SER A 72 5.23 8.56 11.48
C SER A 72 6.32 7.56 11.86
N HIS A 73 6.11 6.75 12.90
CA HIS A 73 7.07 5.76 13.39
C HIS A 73 6.94 4.38 12.71
N ARG A 74 6.05 4.21 11.73
CA ARG A 74 5.84 2.91 11.05
C ARG A 74 6.85 2.74 9.92
N GLY A 75 7.22 1.49 9.63
CA GLY A 75 8.25 1.15 8.64
C GLY A 75 8.07 1.87 7.29
N GLY A 76 6.84 1.85 6.74
CA GLY A 76 6.57 2.52 5.46
C GLY A 76 6.66 4.05 5.51
N ALA A 77 6.36 4.68 6.66
CA ALA A 77 6.51 6.12 6.83
C ALA A 77 8.00 6.51 6.90
N LEU A 78 8.82 5.71 7.58
CA LEU A 78 10.27 5.89 7.66
C LEU A 78 10.92 5.68 6.28
N ASP A 79 10.53 4.63 5.55
CA ASP A 79 11.03 4.38 4.20
C ASP A 79 10.70 5.54 3.25
N TYR A 80 9.48 6.11 3.34
CA TYR A 80 9.09 7.29 2.55
C TYR A 80 9.90 8.53 2.92
N GLN A 81 10.11 8.77 4.23
CA GLN A 81 10.90 9.90 4.70
C GLN A 81 12.36 9.81 4.22
N GLU A 82 12.98 8.64 4.35
CA GLU A 82 14.33 8.37 3.85
C GLU A 82 14.39 8.60 2.33
N TRP A 83 13.44 8.05 1.56
CA TRP A 83 13.38 8.26 0.10
C TRP A 83 13.32 9.73 -0.29
N CYS A 84 12.48 10.54 0.37
CA CYS A 84 12.37 11.96 0.07
C CYS A 84 13.65 12.76 0.36
N GLN A 85 14.47 12.32 1.31
CA GLN A 85 15.75 12.95 1.62
C GLN A 85 16.81 12.61 0.56
N GLU A 86 16.81 11.36 0.08
CA GLU A 86 17.80 10.87 -0.88
C GLU A 86 17.46 11.24 -2.33
N HIS A 87 16.17 11.26 -2.66
CA HIS A 87 15.64 11.45 -4.01
C HIS A 87 14.65 12.61 -4.05
N PRO A 88 15.10 13.86 -3.80
CA PRO A 88 14.22 15.02 -3.73
C PRO A 88 13.49 15.25 -5.06
N GLY A 89 12.16 15.25 -5.02
CA GLY A 89 11.30 15.45 -6.18
C GLY A 89 10.93 14.17 -6.95
N GLU A 90 11.52 13.02 -6.60
CA GLU A 90 11.16 11.74 -7.21
C GLU A 90 9.97 11.09 -6.49
N ARG A 91 9.19 10.31 -7.25
CA ARG A 91 8.04 9.58 -6.71
C ARG A 91 8.52 8.34 -5.96
N PHE A 92 8.08 8.19 -4.72
CA PHE A 92 8.33 6.99 -3.92
C PHE A 92 7.50 5.80 -4.43
N PRO A 93 8.11 4.67 -4.81
CA PRO A 93 7.38 3.47 -5.23
C PRO A 93 6.66 2.80 -4.06
N VAL A 94 5.37 2.50 -4.23
CA VAL A 94 4.54 1.79 -3.24
C VAL A 94 3.62 0.82 -3.96
N ALA A 95 3.39 -0.36 -3.37
CA ALA A 95 2.39 -1.32 -3.84
C ALA A 95 1.47 -1.73 -2.68
N VAL A 96 0.25 -2.15 -2.99
CA VAL A 96 -0.72 -2.65 -2.00
C VAL A 96 -1.31 -3.96 -2.49
N ALA A 97 -1.13 -5.04 -1.73
CA ALA A 97 -1.75 -6.33 -2.00
C ALA A 97 -3.02 -6.50 -1.18
N LEU A 98 -4.12 -6.88 -1.84
CA LEU A 98 -5.41 -7.20 -1.24
C LEU A 98 -5.68 -8.69 -1.44
N GLY A 99 -6.11 -9.40 -0.38
CA GLY A 99 -6.44 -10.82 -0.47
C GLY A 99 -5.23 -11.76 -0.60
N ALA A 100 -4.07 -11.39 -0.05
CA ALA A 100 -2.93 -12.29 0.09
C ALA A 100 -3.28 -13.50 0.98
N ASP A 101 -2.44 -14.55 0.94
CA ASP A 101 -2.66 -15.72 1.78
C ASP A 101 -2.65 -15.36 3.28
N PRO A 102 -3.36 -16.12 4.13
CA PRO A 102 -3.47 -15.81 5.55
C PRO A 102 -2.13 -15.74 6.28
N CYS A 103 -1.15 -16.57 5.91
CA CYS A 103 0.15 -16.57 6.55
C CYS A 103 0.91 -15.26 6.26
N THR A 104 0.83 -14.76 5.03
CA THR A 104 1.42 -13.47 4.64
C THR A 104 0.71 -12.31 5.34
N ILE A 105 -0.62 -12.34 5.44
CA ILE A 105 -1.38 -11.29 6.16
C ILE A 105 -1.04 -11.26 7.64
N LEU A 106 -0.98 -12.42 8.29
CA LEU A 106 -0.70 -12.54 9.73
C LEU A 106 0.78 -12.30 10.05
N GLY A 107 1.68 -12.76 9.18
CA GLY A 107 3.13 -12.59 9.29
C GLY A 107 3.61 -11.18 8.96
N ARG A 108 2.70 -10.24 8.63
CA ARG A 108 3.05 -8.83 8.44
C ARG A 108 3.90 -8.35 9.62
N GLY A 109 5.08 -7.83 9.31
CA GLY A 109 6.00 -7.31 10.30
C GLY A 109 6.41 -5.92 9.88
N ASP A 110 6.13 -4.94 10.74
CA ASP A 110 6.78 -3.64 10.62
C ASP A 110 8.28 -3.87 10.83
N ALA A 111 9.08 -3.40 9.89
CA ALA A 111 10.53 -3.51 9.93
C ALA A 111 11.21 -2.60 10.97
N GLY A 112 10.63 -2.46 12.17
CA GLY A 112 11.11 -1.59 13.24
C GLY A 112 11.07 -2.28 14.60
N ALA A 113 12.05 -3.15 14.86
CA ALA A 113 12.54 -3.58 16.17
C ALA A 113 13.64 -4.63 15.93
N GLY A 114 14.86 -4.15 15.72
CA GLY A 114 16.07 -4.93 15.50
C GLY A 114 17.22 -3.99 15.25
#